data_AF-A0A7C2A8B0-F1
#
_entry.id   AF-A0A7C2A8B0-F1
#
_cell.length_a   1.000
_cell.length_b   1.000
_cell.length_c   1.000
_cell.angle_alpha   90.00
_cell.angle_beta   90.00
_cell.angle_gamma   90.00
#
_symmetry.space_group_name_H-M   'P 1'
#
loop_
_entity.id
_entity.type
_entity.pdbx_description
1 polymer ?
#
loop_
_entity_poly.entity_id
_entity_poly.type
_entity_poly.pdbx_seq_one_letter_code
_entity_poly.pdbx_strand_id
1 'polypeptide(L)' 'GAGLDVFENELAVNPKLIAADNVILLPHMGSATLEGRIDMGERVLINIKTFVDGHQPPDRVLGDSF' A
#
# COMPACT_ATOMS: atom_id res chain seq x y z
N GLY A 1 12.98 5.83 -20.33
CA GLY A 1 11.56 5.70 -19.96
C GLY A 1 11.44 5.35 -18.49
N ALA A 2 10.23 5.25 -17.96
CA ALA A 2 9.96 4.90 -16.56
C ALA A 2 8.64 4.12 -16.40
N GLY A 3 8.52 3.34 -15.33
CA GLY A 3 7.27 2.71 -14.89
C GLY A 3 6.96 3.16 -13.48
N LEU A 4 5.80 3.79 -13.25
CA LEU A 4 5.43 4.37 -11.97
C LEU A 4 4.11 3.78 -11.48
N ASP A 5 4.10 3.26 -10.25
CA ASP A 5 2.88 2.80 -9.57
C ASP A 5 2.46 3.74 -8.42
N VAL A 6 3.34 4.66 -8.00
CA VAL A 6 3.08 5.60 -6.90
C VAL A 6 3.34 7.05 -7.34
N PHE A 7 2.63 7.99 -6.73
CA PHE A 7 2.75 9.42 -7.02
C PHE A 7 2.82 10.23 -5.73
N GLU A 8 3.49 11.38 -5.77
CA GLU A 8 3.60 12.27 -4.59
C GLU A 8 2.23 12.75 -4.09
N ASN A 9 1.30 13.03 -5.01
CA ASN A 9 -0.06 13.47 -4.70
C ASN A 9 -1.06 12.58 -5.43
N GLU A 10 -1.52 11.50 -4.80
CA GLU A 10 -2.60 10.67 -5.34
C GLU A 10 -3.96 11.36 -5.08
N LEU A 11 -4.88 11.53 -6.05
CA LEU A 11 -4.99 11.00 -7.42
C LEU A 11 -4.45 11.93 -8.53
N ALA A 12 -3.78 13.03 -8.18
CA ALA A 12 -3.36 14.09 -9.09
C ALA A 12 -1.99 13.78 -9.74
N VAL A 13 -1.99 12.92 -10.75
CA VAL A 13 -0.78 12.61 -11.55
C VAL A 13 -0.35 13.83 -12.37
N ASN A 14 0.96 14.08 -12.43
CA ASN A 14 1.53 15.19 -13.22
C ASN A 14 1.19 15.04 -14.72
N PRO A 15 0.54 16.02 -15.37
CA PRO A 15 0.16 15.93 -16.78
C PRO A 15 1.34 15.68 -17.74
N LYS A 16 2.56 16.11 -17.38
CA LYS A 16 3.76 15.84 -18.19
C LYS A 16 4.13 14.35 -18.21
N LEU A 17 3.84 13.59 -17.15
CA LEU A 17 4.07 12.16 -17.11
C LEU A 17 3.03 11.41 -17.95
N ILE A 18 1.77 11.88 -17.93
CA ILE A 18 0.70 11.33 -18.76
C ILE A 18 1.00 11.51 -20.25
N ALA A 19 1.55 12.66 -20.63
CA ALA A 19 1.89 12.98 -22.02
C ALA A 19 3.21 12.35 -22.52
N ALA A 20 3.95 11.64 -21.69
CA ALA A 20 5.26 11.10 -22.06
C ALA A 20 5.16 9.72 -22.72
N ASP A 21 5.57 9.62 -24.00
CA ASP A 21 5.50 8.38 -24.78
C ASP A 21 6.38 7.23 -24.24
N ASN A 22 7.32 7.54 -23.35
CA ASN A 22 8.26 6.57 -22.78
C ASN A 22 7.96 6.24 -21.31
N VAL A 23 6.75 6.53 -20.82
CA VAL A 23 6.35 6.30 -19.43
C VAL A 23 5.12 5.40 -19.36
N ILE A 24 5.14 4.43 -18.46
CA ILE A 24 3.97 3.61 -18.09
C ILE A 24 3.54 3.99 -16.68
N LEU A 25 2.24 4.18 -16.48
CA LEU A 25 1.64 4.62 -15.23
C LEU A 25 0.60 3.61 -14.77
N LEU A 26 0.65 3.21 -13.50
CA LEU A 26 -0.33 2.37 -12.83
C LEU A 26 -0.91 3.10 -11.61
N PRO A 27 -2.19 2.90 -11.28
CA PRO A 27 -2.86 3.60 -10.19
C PRO A 27 -2.68 2.88 -8.85
N HIS A 28 -1.44 2.77 -8.35
CA HIS A 28 -1.12 2.17 -7.04
C HIS A 28 -1.66 0.74 -6.87
N MET A 29 -1.38 -0.10 -7.88
CA MET A 29 -1.90 -1.46 -8.00
C MET A 29 -0.90 -2.54 -7.59
N GLY A 30 0.28 -2.19 -7.06
CA GLY A 30 1.34 -3.15 -6.75
C GLY A 30 0.92 -4.33 -5.87
N SER A 31 -0.01 -4.14 -4.94
CA SER A 31 -0.58 -5.20 -4.08
C SER A 31 -1.99 -5.66 -4.47
N ALA A 32 -2.52 -5.19 -5.61
CA ALA A 32 -3.92 -5.39 -6.00
C ALA A 32 -4.20 -6.75 -6.68
N THR A 33 -3.63 -7.84 -6.16
CA THR A 33 -4.05 -9.21 -6.53
C THR A 33 -5.17 -9.69 -5.60
N LEU A 34 -5.97 -10.66 -6.04
CA LEU A 34 -7.04 -11.21 -5.20
C LEU A 34 -6.45 -11.84 -3.93
N GLU A 35 -5.43 -12.66 -4.09
CA GLU A 35 -4.72 -13.35 -3.02
C GLU A 35 -4.08 -12.37 -2.05
N GLY A 36 -3.40 -11.33 -2.57
CA GLY A 36 -2.74 -10.31 -1.77
C GLY A 36 -3.75 -9.49 -0.94
N ARG A 37 -4.88 -9.12 -1.54
CA ARG A 37 -5.94 -8.38 -0.82
C ARG A 37 -6.64 -9.23 0.25
N ILE A 38 -6.84 -10.53 0.00
CA ILE A 38 -7.40 -11.46 1.00
C ILE A 38 -6.43 -11.60 2.17
N ASP A 39 -5.15 -11.94 1.93
CA ASP A 39 -4.14 -12.14 2.99
C ASP A 39 -3.95 -10.87 3.82
N MET A 40 -3.84 -9.70 3.17
CA MET A 40 -3.77 -8.41 3.88
C MET A 40 -5.01 -8.15 4.75
N GLY A 41 -6.21 -8.47 4.25
CA GLY A 41 -7.45 -8.34 4.99
C GLY A 41 -7.51 -9.25 6.23
N GLU A 42 -7.09 -10.50 6.08
CA GLU A 42 -6.98 -11.45 7.19
C GLU A 42 -5.98 -10.97 8.25
N ARG A 43 -4.81 -10.45 7.84
CA ARG A 43 -3.82 -9.88 8.77
C ARG A 43 -4.38 -8.70 9.56
N VAL A 44 -5.17 -7.82 8.95
CA VAL A 44 -5.85 -6.73 9.68
C VAL A 44 -6.76 -7.29 10.77
N LEU A 45 -7.58 -8.29 10.45
CA LEU A 45 -8.49 -8.92 11.41
C LEU A 45 -7.74 -9.58 12.56
N ILE A 46 -6.65 -10.31 12.26
CA ILE A 46 -5.80 -10.95 13.27
C ILE A 46 -5.23 -9.89 14.23
N ASN A 47 -4.65 -8.81 13.71
CA ASN A 47 -4.07 -7.77 14.56
C ASN A 47 -5.12 -7.11 15.47
N ILE A 48 -6.31 -6.82 14.95
CA ILE A 48 -7.43 -6.26 15.75
C ILE A 48 -7.84 -7.25 16.85
N LYS A 49 -8.04 -8.52 16.50
CA LYS A 49 -8.47 -9.55 17.45
C LYS A 49 -7.45 -9.76 18.56
N THR A 50 -6.17 -9.89 18.20
CA THR A 50 -5.07 -10.04 19.16
C THR A 50 -5.01 -8.87 20.13
N PHE A 51 -5.20 -7.63 19.64
CA PHE A 51 -5.25 -6.45 20.50
C PHE A 51 -6.44 -6.46 21.47
N VAL A 52 -7.65 -6.72 20.97
CA VAL A 52 -8.88 -6.76 21.78
C VAL A 52 -8.80 -7.85 22.85
N ASP A 53 -8.13 -8.95 22.58
CA ASP A 53 -7.90 -10.03 23.54
C ASP A 53 -6.81 -9.72 24.58
N GLY A 54 -6.26 -8.49 24.59
CA GLY A 54 -5.24 -8.04 25.53
C GLY A 54 -3.81 -8.53 25.22
N HIS A 55 -3.59 -9.11 24.05
CA HIS A 55 -2.29 -9.58 23.60
C HIS A 55 -1.58 -8.53 22.73
N GLN A 56 -0.29 -8.75 22.47
CA GLN A 56 0.48 -7.90 21.56
C GLN A 56 0.21 -8.31 20.11
N PRO A 57 -0.25 -7.39 19.23
CA PRO A 57 -0.48 -7.71 17.83
C PRO A 57 0.81 -8.16 17.11
N PRO A 58 0.72 -9.09 16.16
CA PRO A 58 1.89 -9.63 15.47
C PRO A 58 2.59 -8.60 14.56
N ASP A 59 1.84 -7.69 13.92
CA ASP A 59 2.37 -6.73 12.94
C ASP A 59 2.44 -5.31 13.51
N ARG A 60 3.05 -5.14 14.69
CA ARG A 60 3.25 -3.80 15.27
C ARG A 60 4.28 -3.01 14.49
N VAL A 61 3.93 -1.78 14.12
CA VAL A 61 4.90 -0.78 13.71
C VAL A 61 5.58 -0.23 14.96
N LEU A 62 6.87 -0.55 15.10
CA LEU A 62 7.68 0.04 16.16
C LEU A 62 8.07 1.44 15.70
N GLY A 63 7.70 2.46 16.46
CA GLY A 63 8.19 3.81 16.20
C GLY A 63 9.68 3.89 16.49
N ASP A 64 10.36 4.80 15.79
CA ASP A 64 11.63 5.30 16.28
C ASP A 64 11.34 5.98 17.62
N SER A 65 11.95 5.47 18.69
CA SER A 65 11.91 6.14 19.98
C SER A 65 12.68 7.45 19.82
N PHE A 66 11.99 8.56 19.61
CA PHE A 66 12.52 9.92 19.79
C PHE A 66 12.50 10.29 21.27
#